data_AF-A0A2N5YXB4-F1
#
_entry.id   AF-A0A2N5YXB4-F1
#
_cell.length_a   1.000
_cell.length_b   1.000
_cell.length_c   1.000
_cell.angle_alpha   90.00
_cell.angle_beta   90.00
_cell.angle_gamma   90.00
#
_symmetry.space_group_name_H-M   'P 1'
#
loop_
_entity.id
_entity.type
_entity.pdbx_description
1 polymer ?
#
loop_
_entity_poly.entity_id
_entity_poly.type
_entity_poly.pdbx_seq_one_letter_code
_entity_poly.pdbx_strand_id
1 'polypeptide(L)'
;MKFRVFPIIILIIILFNTSCSLPRVLEKSEKERPNWVYSIDKDHIIVEGVGYTWEEAQDDALKKINERIVNSVAVNVSSETSVSVNETVIDNISRYSQNTELRTNISTDFFNSLRGISLNKAENFYWEKQKHKDRTVKIHYHIMYPFSERELNGLLSEWVKMDRDFTTELDNLEDEVENCDRLSDLKLLHEKAVYLEEIFSGARKTRASLIKTEIEQLIEAVKFEIQSHERGRLILMLHTTDRYLMVNKNADFTSSCAVLQDQKIIENGKALEINYDADFCYSEDKASFRINQNYSGTNLGLDFLIPEGENTARFTISEPVRFKRSPINPDNIRWYIPIRIFTEIPFTVTKVELIVTHESIIDIRKFIVGEEKESYFVAEIEEEFDQKGDFSLQFDVPSGQNGKATLISQLINIFV
;
A
#
# COMPACT_ATOMS: atom_id res chain seq x y z
N MET A 1 -29.47 -48.93 80.00
CA MET A 1 -28.80 -47.70 79.54
C MET A 1 -27.44 -48.08 78.93
N LYS A 2 -27.44 -48.57 77.70
CA LYS A 2 -26.24 -48.99 76.94
C LYS A 2 -26.41 -48.46 75.51
N PHE A 3 -25.31 -48.13 74.85
CA PHE A 3 -25.18 -47.64 73.47
C PHE A 3 -25.40 -46.14 73.21
N ARG A 4 -24.49 -45.29 73.70
CA ARG A 4 -24.27 -43.94 73.12
C ARG A 4 -22.80 -43.53 72.93
N VAL A 5 -21.85 -44.39 73.27
CA VAL A 5 -20.40 -44.08 73.14
C VAL A 5 -19.80 -44.63 71.83
N PHE A 6 -20.43 -45.64 71.22
CA PHE A 6 -19.95 -46.30 70.01
C PHE A 6 -19.92 -45.43 68.72
N PRO A 7 -20.91 -44.55 68.43
CA PRO A 7 -20.87 -43.76 67.20
C PRO A 7 -19.88 -42.58 67.25
N ILE A 8 -19.51 -42.12 68.45
CA ILE A 8 -18.55 -41.01 68.64
C ILE A 8 -17.11 -41.51 68.44
N ILE A 9 -16.80 -42.73 68.89
CA ILE A 9 -15.49 -43.34 68.69
C ILE A 9 -15.25 -43.65 67.20
N ILE A 10 -16.27 -44.09 66.47
CA ILE A 10 -16.17 -44.34 65.02
C ILE A 10 -15.96 -43.04 64.24
N LEU A 11 -16.62 -41.94 64.62
CA LEU A 11 -16.44 -40.64 63.97
C LEU A 11 -15.02 -40.08 64.18
N ILE A 12 -14.46 -40.26 65.37
CA ILE A 12 -13.08 -39.85 65.69
C ILE A 12 -12.07 -40.72 64.92
N ILE A 13 -12.29 -42.03 64.79
CA ILE A 13 -11.42 -42.92 64.01
C ILE A 13 -11.47 -42.62 62.50
N ILE A 14 -12.63 -42.19 61.97
CA ILE A 14 -12.76 -41.78 60.57
C ILE A 14 -12.05 -40.43 60.31
N LEU A 15 -12.09 -39.50 61.27
CA LEU A 15 -11.36 -38.22 61.20
C LEU A 15 -9.83 -38.39 61.26
N PHE A 16 -9.31 -39.38 61.98
CA PHE A 16 -7.87 -39.69 62.01
C PHE A 16 -7.33 -40.33 60.72
N ASN A 17 -8.19 -40.97 59.90
CA ASN A 17 -7.79 -41.60 58.64
C ASN A 17 -7.70 -40.63 57.46
N THR A 18 -8.16 -39.38 57.62
CA THR A 18 -7.86 -38.29 56.68
C THR A 18 -6.56 -37.58 57.04
N SER A 19 -5.49 -38.35 57.30
CA SER A 19 -4.15 -37.78 57.40
C SER A 19 -3.73 -37.30 56.01
N CYS A 20 -3.66 -35.99 55.83
CA CYS A 20 -3.05 -35.40 54.64
C CYS A 20 -1.53 -35.68 54.71
N SER A 21 -1.09 -36.87 54.29
CA SER A 21 0.33 -37.20 54.26
C SER A 21 1.05 -36.26 53.28
N LEU A 22 2.12 -35.61 53.75
CA LEU A 22 2.93 -34.72 52.93
C LEU A 22 3.60 -35.48 51.77
N PRO A 23 3.85 -34.83 50.61
CA PRO A 23 4.57 -35.44 49.50
C PRO A 23 5.91 -36.02 49.95
N ARG A 24 6.28 -37.18 49.41
CA ARG A 24 7.57 -37.80 49.75
C ARG A 24 8.66 -37.23 48.86
N VAL A 25 9.66 -36.59 49.46
CA VAL A 25 10.87 -36.13 48.73
C VAL A 25 11.70 -37.36 48.33
N LEU A 26 11.98 -37.47 47.04
CA LEU A 26 12.79 -38.53 46.42
C LEU A 26 14.25 -38.10 46.30
N GLU A 27 14.48 -36.91 45.74
CA GLU A 27 15.80 -36.34 45.47
C GLU A 27 15.76 -34.85 45.79
N LYS A 28 16.92 -34.27 46.10
CA LYS A 28 17.09 -32.84 46.37
C LYS A 28 18.49 -32.39 46.01
N SER A 29 18.60 -31.12 45.64
CA SER A 29 19.88 -30.47 45.31
C SER A 29 20.86 -30.43 46.49
N GLU A 30 20.37 -30.08 47.68
CA GLU A 30 21.19 -29.90 48.88
C GLU A 30 20.79 -30.85 50.00
N LYS A 31 21.73 -31.11 50.93
CA LYS A 31 21.53 -32.05 52.05
C LYS A 31 20.39 -31.62 52.97
N GLU A 32 20.19 -30.32 53.14
CA GLU A 32 19.10 -29.73 53.90
C GLU A 32 18.44 -28.65 53.05
N ARG A 33 17.14 -28.42 53.27
CA ARG A 33 16.43 -27.37 52.55
C ARG A 33 16.93 -26.01 53.08
N PRO A 34 17.38 -25.09 52.21
CA PRO A 34 17.85 -23.79 52.65
C PRO A 34 16.77 -22.99 53.37
N ASN A 35 17.18 -22.21 54.39
CA ASN A 35 16.27 -21.40 55.20
C ASN A 35 15.54 -20.32 54.39
N TRP A 36 16.16 -19.85 53.29
CA TRP A 36 15.59 -18.79 52.46
C TRP A 36 14.33 -19.22 51.70
N VAL A 37 14.13 -20.53 51.45
CA VAL A 37 13.02 -21.06 50.63
C VAL A 37 11.63 -20.62 51.14
N TYR A 38 11.48 -20.42 52.45
CA TYR A 38 10.25 -19.92 53.08
C TYR A 38 10.41 -18.57 53.76
N SER A 39 11.55 -17.91 53.57
CA SER A 39 11.79 -16.58 54.11
C SER A 39 11.01 -15.53 53.32
N ILE A 40 10.69 -14.42 54.00
CA ILE A 40 10.19 -13.21 53.35
C ILE A 40 11.36 -12.23 53.39
N ASP A 41 11.94 -11.95 52.23
CA ASP A 41 12.98 -10.94 52.06
C ASP A 41 12.41 -9.76 51.27
N LYS A 42 12.74 -8.54 51.68
CA LYS A 42 12.29 -7.32 50.99
C LYS A 42 13.06 -7.10 49.69
N ASP A 43 14.31 -7.56 49.62
CA ASP A 43 15.20 -7.34 48.48
C ASP A 43 15.25 -8.54 47.51
N HIS A 44 14.41 -9.56 47.71
CA HIS A 44 14.36 -10.75 46.85
C HIS A 44 12.95 -11.22 46.54
N ILE A 45 12.78 -11.71 45.32
CA ILE A 45 11.61 -12.49 44.90
C ILE A 45 11.94 -13.97 45.05
N ILE A 46 11.23 -14.63 45.97
CA ILE A 46 11.35 -16.08 46.19
C ILE A 46 10.13 -16.80 45.63
N VAL A 47 10.32 -17.61 44.59
CA VAL A 47 9.25 -18.36 43.92
C VAL A 47 9.56 -19.85 43.87
N GLU A 48 8.51 -20.64 43.63
CA GLU A 48 8.58 -22.08 43.38
C GLU A 48 7.93 -22.37 42.03
N GLY A 49 8.70 -22.89 41.08
CA GLY A 49 8.21 -23.50 39.85
C GLY A 49 7.98 -24.99 40.01
N VAL A 50 6.97 -25.54 39.34
CA VAL A 50 6.62 -26.95 39.42
C VAL A 50 6.42 -27.54 38.03
N GLY A 51 7.12 -28.63 37.73
CA GLY A 51 7.04 -29.32 36.44
C GLY A 51 7.23 -30.83 36.56
N TYR A 52 6.89 -31.57 35.50
CA TYR A 52 7.20 -33.00 35.38
C TYR A 52 8.67 -33.21 34.97
N THR A 53 9.28 -32.21 34.34
CA THR A 53 10.69 -32.18 33.94
C THR A 53 11.44 -31.00 34.60
N TRP A 54 12.77 -31.04 34.56
CA TRP A 54 13.62 -29.97 35.08
C TRP A 54 13.38 -28.64 34.36
N GLU A 55 13.33 -28.71 33.03
CA GLU A 55 13.11 -27.56 32.15
C GLU A 55 11.72 -26.94 32.41
N GLU A 56 10.67 -27.75 32.47
CA GLU A 56 9.31 -27.27 32.77
C GLU A 56 9.21 -26.60 34.15
N ALA A 57 9.90 -27.14 35.16
CA ALA A 57 9.91 -26.55 36.50
C ALA A 57 10.72 -25.23 36.54
N GLN A 58 11.79 -25.14 35.76
CA GLN A 58 12.59 -23.92 35.62
C GLN A 58 11.83 -22.83 34.88
N ASP A 59 11.13 -23.17 33.79
CA ASP A 59 10.30 -22.26 33.02
C ASP A 59 9.12 -21.73 33.84
N ASP A 60 8.43 -22.61 34.59
CA ASP A 60 7.35 -22.20 35.50
C ASP A 60 7.86 -21.26 36.61
N ALA A 61 9.06 -21.51 37.15
CA ALA A 61 9.68 -20.62 38.13
C ALA A 61 9.98 -19.25 37.52
N LEU A 62 10.59 -19.21 36.32
CA LEU A 62 10.89 -17.96 35.63
C LEU A 62 9.63 -17.16 35.30
N LYS A 63 8.56 -17.84 34.86
CA LYS A 63 7.26 -17.23 34.63
C LYS A 63 6.71 -16.56 35.89
N LYS A 64 6.79 -17.23 37.05
CA LYS A 64 6.31 -16.67 38.33
C LYS A 64 7.15 -15.48 38.82
N ILE A 65 8.46 -15.46 38.54
CA ILE A 65 9.30 -14.27 38.79
C ILE A 65 8.78 -13.10 37.96
N ASN A 66 8.56 -13.32 36.66
CA ASN A 66 8.05 -12.29 35.75
C ASN A 66 6.72 -11.73 36.25
N GLU A 67 5.76 -12.59 36.59
CA GLU A 67 4.46 -12.19 37.12
C GLU A 67 4.59 -11.33 38.38
N ARG A 68 5.50 -11.67 39.31
CA ARG A 68 5.72 -10.87 40.52
C ARG A 68 6.37 -9.52 40.25
N ILE A 69 7.35 -9.44 39.34
CA ILE A 69 7.98 -8.17 38.96
C ILE A 69 6.94 -7.25 38.30
N VAL A 70 6.18 -7.78 37.34
CA VAL A 70 5.13 -7.03 36.63
C VAL A 70 4.05 -6.56 37.60
N ASN A 71 3.58 -7.42 38.51
CA ASN A 71 2.61 -7.02 39.53
C ASN A 71 3.16 -5.94 40.47
N SER A 72 4.44 -6.02 40.85
CA SER A 72 5.07 -5.01 41.72
C SER A 72 5.11 -3.65 41.03
N VAL A 73 5.48 -3.61 39.75
CA VAL A 73 5.41 -2.39 38.92
C VAL A 73 3.97 -1.91 38.82
N ALA A 74 3.02 -2.77 38.41
CA ALA A 74 1.62 -2.41 38.21
C ALA A 74 0.94 -1.84 39.46
N VAL A 75 1.21 -2.41 40.65
CA VAL A 75 0.68 -1.89 41.91
C VAL A 75 1.24 -0.50 42.21
N ASN A 76 2.56 -0.29 42.10
CA ASN A 76 3.18 1.02 42.40
C ASN A 76 2.73 2.09 41.41
N VAL A 77 2.76 1.74 40.12
CA VAL A 77 2.17 2.49 39.03
C VAL A 77 0.74 2.86 39.44
N SER A 78 -0.16 1.90 39.70
CA SER A 78 -1.59 2.17 40.05
C SER A 78 -1.77 3.11 41.24
N SER A 79 -0.90 3.01 42.25
CA SER A 79 -0.94 3.87 43.43
C SER A 79 -0.48 5.31 43.19
N GLU A 80 0.39 5.55 42.19
CA GLU A 80 0.84 6.89 41.80
C GLU A 80 -0.16 7.62 40.88
N THR A 81 -0.99 6.89 40.12
CA THR A 81 -2.15 7.48 39.39
C THR A 81 -3.27 7.82 40.36
N SER A 82 -3.21 9.00 40.95
CA SER A 82 -4.33 9.60 41.68
C SER A 82 -4.87 10.79 40.90
N VAL A 83 -6.20 10.85 40.80
CA VAL A 83 -6.99 11.78 39.98
C VAL A 83 -6.61 13.24 40.29
N SER A 84 -6.12 13.98 39.29
CA SER A 84 -5.96 15.44 39.38
C SER A 84 -7.23 16.12 38.84
N VAL A 85 -8.04 16.68 39.73
CA VAL A 85 -9.18 17.54 39.36
C VAL A 85 -8.67 18.98 39.30
N ASN A 86 -8.59 19.56 38.10
CA ASN A 86 -8.29 20.98 37.93
C ASN A 86 -9.58 21.75 37.66
N GLU A 87 -9.90 22.71 38.53
CA GLU A 87 -10.99 23.66 38.35
C GLU A 87 -10.45 24.92 37.67
N THR A 88 -10.99 25.26 36.50
CA THR A 88 -10.76 26.57 35.86
C THR A 88 -12.08 27.32 35.75
N VAL A 89 -12.15 28.49 36.36
CA VAL A 89 -13.33 29.37 36.33
C VAL A 89 -13.15 30.36 35.18
N ILE A 90 -13.99 30.25 34.16
CA ILE A 90 -14.12 31.24 33.07
C ILE A 90 -15.60 31.62 33.00
N ASP A 91 -15.90 32.92 33.09
CA ASP A 91 -17.25 33.49 32.95
C ASP A 91 -18.33 32.86 33.85
N ASN A 92 -18.04 32.65 35.15
CA ASN A 92 -18.99 32.11 36.15
C ASN A 92 -19.56 30.71 35.83
N ILE A 93 -18.96 29.97 34.90
CA ILE A 93 -19.33 28.57 34.60
C ILE A 93 -18.15 27.70 35.03
N SER A 94 -18.35 26.86 36.05
CA SER A 94 -17.38 25.84 36.44
C SER A 94 -17.38 24.74 35.37
N ARG A 95 -16.27 24.59 34.64
CA ARG A 95 -16.04 23.38 33.84
C ARG A 95 -15.22 22.40 34.67
N TYR A 96 -15.87 21.31 35.07
CA TYR A 96 -15.21 20.15 35.63
C TYR A 96 -14.56 19.36 34.50
N SER A 97 -13.22 19.37 34.43
CA SER A 97 -12.46 18.49 33.55
C SER A 97 -11.87 17.36 34.39
N GLN A 98 -12.35 16.14 34.14
CA GLN A 98 -11.88 14.94 34.81
C GLN A 98 -10.96 14.18 33.84
N ASN A 99 -9.64 14.38 33.96
CA ASN A 99 -8.68 13.59 33.20
C ASN A 99 -8.43 12.28 33.96
N THR A 100 -8.95 11.18 33.44
CA THR A 100 -8.63 9.83 33.91
C THR A 100 -7.63 9.23 32.94
N GLU A 101 -6.38 9.06 33.36
CA GLU A 101 -5.37 8.37 32.55
C GLU A 101 -5.66 6.87 32.56
N LEU A 102 -6.18 6.37 31.44
CA LEU A 102 -6.36 4.94 31.21
C LEU A 102 -5.01 4.31 30.91
N ARG A 103 -4.50 3.54 31.87
CA ARG A 103 -3.24 2.83 31.70
C ARG A 103 -3.36 1.66 30.76
N THR A 104 -2.34 1.56 29.93
CA THR A 104 -2.23 0.52 28.92
C THR A 104 -1.17 -0.47 29.35
N ASN A 105 -1.54 -1.74 29.40
CA ASN A 105 -0.58 -2.81 29.59
C ASN A 105 0.09 -3.10 28.23
N ILE A 106 1.41 -3.19 28.22
CA ILE A 106 2.15 -3.77 27.10
C ILE A 106 2.09 -5.29 27.26
N SER A 107 2.21 -6.05 26.17
CA SER A 107 2.27 -7.51 26.31
C SER A 107 3.41 -7.90 27.27
N THR A 108 3.10 -8.79 28.21
CA THR A 108 4.04 -9.25 29.24
C THR A 108 5.31 -9.82 28.61
N ASP A 109 5.17 -10.52 27.48
CA ASP A 109 6.27 -11.14 26.76
C ASP A 109 7.23 -10.12 26.13
N PHE A 110 6.70 -9.02 25.59
CA PHE A 110 7.52 -7.93 25.07
C PHE A 110 8.26 -7.19 26.21
N PHE A 111 7.57 -6.89 27.31
CA PHE A 111 8.19 -6.25 28.47
C PHE A 111 9.33 -7.12 29.05
N ASN A 112 9.12 -8.44 29.11
CA ASN A 112 10.12 -9.39 29.59
C ASN A 112 11.36 -9.45 28.67
N SER A 113 11.14 -9.47 27.34
CA SER A 113 12.23 -9.50 26.34
C SER A 113 13.17 -8.30 26.49
N LEU A 114 12.63 -7.10 26.73
CA LEU A 114 13.43 -5.88 26.86
C LEU A 114 14.33 -5.85 28.10
N ARG A 115 14.01 -6.63 29.14
CA ARG A 115 14.68 -6.54 30.46
C ARG A 115 15.64 -7.69 30.75
N GLY A 116 15.65 -8.72 29.90
CA GLY A 116 16.55 -9.86 30.04
C GLY A 116 16.41 -10.55 31.40
N ILE A 117 15.17 -10.75 31.86
CA ILE A 117 14.89 -11.61 33.02
C ILE A 117 15.31 -13.03 32.64
N SER A 118 16.22 -13.60 33.40
CA SER A 118 16.82 -14.90 33.11
C SER A 118 17.27 -15.60 34.39
N LEU A 119 17.31 -16.93 34.36
CA LEU A 119 17.80 -17.75 35.48
C LEU A 119 19.24 -17.42 35.87
N ASN A 120 20.05 -16.91 34.95
CA ASN A 120 21.46 -16.55 35.20
C ASN A 120 21.62 -15.37 36.17
N LYS A 121 20.56 -14.58 36.38
CA LYS A 121 20.53 -13.48 37.34
C LYS A 121 20.03 -13.92 38.72
N ALA A 122 19.62 -15.18 38.90
CA ALA A 122 19.22 -15.68 40.20
C ALA A 122 20.43 -15.73 41.15
N GLU A 123 20.22 -15.32 42.39
CA GLU A 123 21.27 -15.34 43.41
C GLU A 123 21.46 -16.75 43.97
N ASN A 124 20.35 -17.45 44.24
CA ASN A 124 20.36 -18.83 44.70
C ASN A 124 19.21 -19.63 44.08
N PHE A 125 19.37 -20.94 44.01
CA PHE A 125 18.32 -21.86 43.61
C PHE A 125 18.38 -23.14 44.46
N TYR A 126 17.25 -23.80 44.63
CA TYR A 126 17.14 -25.07 45.33
C TYR A 126 16.04 -25.90 44.69
N TRP A 127 16.25 -27.20 44.56
CA TRP A 127 15.22 -28.08 44.00
C TRP A 127 14.97 -29.34 44.82
N GLU A 128 13.75 -29.85 44.67
CA GLU A 128 13.28 -31.12 45.19
C GLU A 128 12.46 -31.89 44.17
N LYS A 129 12.73 -33.19 44.06
CA LYS A 129 11.88 -34.12 43.32
C LYS A 129 10.94 -34.79 44.30
N GLN A 130 9.64 -34.55 44.16
CA GLN A 130 8.62 -35.02 45.09
C GLN A 130 7.71 -36.05 44.41
N LYS A 131 7.35 -37.11 45.15
CA LYS A 131 6.34 -38.07 44.75
C LYS A 131 5.01 -37.74 45.44
N HIS A 132 4.00 -37.43 44.65
CA HIS A 132 2.65 -37.13 45.10
C HIS A 132 1.82 -38.40 45.28
N LYS A 133 0.65 -38.25 45.94
CA LYS A 133 -0.27 -39.37 46.28
C LYS A 133 -0.85 -40.07 45.05
N ASP A 134 -1.02 -39.32 43.96
CA ASP A 134 -1.45 -39.79 42.64
C ASP A 134 -0.34 -40.56 41.90
N ARG A 135 0.79 -40.82 42.56
CA ARG A 135 2.01 -41.44 42.02
C ARG A 135 2.73 -40.59 40.98
N THR A 136 2.32 -39.34 40.76
CA THR A 136 3.07 -38.41 39.92
C THR A 136 4.36 -37.99 40.62
N VAL A 137 5.40 -37.80 39.82
CA VAL A 137 6.67 -37.26 40.28
C VAL A 137 6.77 -35.87 39.68
N LYS A 138 6.97 -34.87 40.54
CA LYS A 138 7.13 -33.48 40.13
C LYS A 138 8.43 -32.94 40.69
N ILE A 139 9.01 -32.02 39.95
CA ILE A 139 10.18 -31.25 40.33
C ILE A 139 9.68 -29.91 40.82
N HIS A 140 10.07 -29.56 42.04
CA HIS A 140 9.85 -28.28 42.67
C HIS A 140 11.16 -27.51 42.60
N TYR A 141 11.19 -26.42 41.84
CA TYR A 141 12.37 -25.60 41.60
C TYR A 141 12.17 -24.22 42.24
N HIS A 142 12.90 -23.97 43.32
CA HIS A 142 12.88 -22.72 44.07
C HIS A 142 13.98 -21.79 43.59
N ILE A 143 13.65 -20.51 43.42
CA ILE A 143 14.59 -19.48 43.00
C ILE A 143 14.52 -18.31 43.96
N MET A 144 15.69 -17.83 44.38
CA MET A 144 15.87 -16.55 45.06
C MET A 144 16.43 -15.55 44.04
N TYR A 145 15.59 -14.63 43.61
CA TYR A 145 15.92 -13.64 42.60
C TYR A 145 16.12 -12.26 43.23
N PRO A 146 17.25 -11.57 42.97
CA PRO A 146 17.47 -10.23 43.50
C PRO A 146 16.42 -9.25 42.92
N PHE A 147 15.73 -8.54 43.80
CA PHE A 147 14.71 -7.55 43.45
C PHE A 147 14.56 -6.50 44.55
N SER A 148 15.52 -5.58 44.61
CA SER A 148 15.56 -4.48 45.57
C SER A 148 14.62 -3.32 45.20
N GLU A 149 14.34 -2.45 46.18
CA GLU A 149 13.57 -1.21 45.94
C GLU A 149 14.21 -0.30 44.87
N ARG A 150 15.55 -0.33 44.75
CA ARG A 150 16.27 0.39 43.68
C ARG A 150 15.96 -0.17 42.30
N GLU A 151 15.90 -1.49 42.17
CA GLU A 151 15.54 -2.15 40.91
C GLU A 151 14.09 -1.87 40.55
N LEU A 152 13.18 -1.92 41.53
CA LEU A 152 11.79 -1.53 41.34
C LEU A 152 11.67 -0.07 40.85
N ASN A 153 12.34 0.88 41.50
CA ASN A 153 12.32 2.29 41.09
C ASN A 153 12.93 2.51 39.69
N GLY A 154 13.98 1.76 39.35
CA GLY A 154 14.54 1.73 38.00
C GLY A 154 13.49 1.28 36.98
N LEU A 155 12.82 0.16 37.25
CA LEU A 155 11.76 -0.36 36.38
C LEU A 155 10.57 0.60 36.26
N LEU A 156 10.20 1.30 37.33
CA LEU A 156 9.14 2.32 37.30
C LEU A 156 9.53 3.47 36.38
N SER A 157 10.72 4.05 36.54
CA SER A 157 11.19 5.15 35.70
C SER A 157 11.26 4.75 34.23
N GLU A 158 11.73 3.55 33.95
CA GLU A 158 11.82 3.05 32.58
C GLU A 158 10.46 2.73 31.99
N TRP A 159 9.53 2.18 32.78
CA TRP A 159 8.16 1.95 32.36
C TRP A 159 7.47 3.28 32.03
N VAL A 160 7.61 4.30 32.88
CA VAL A 160 7.03 5.64 32.63
C VAL A 160 7.59 6.24 31.35
N LYS A 161 8.90 6.12 31.12
CA LYS A 161 9.53 6.60 29.88
C LYS A 161 8.97 5.87 28.66
N MET A 162 8.95 4.54 28.70
CA MET A 162 8.43 3.70 27.62
C MET A 162 6.95 3.98 27.35
N ASP A 163 6.14 4.18 28.39
CA ASP A 163 4.73 4.50 28.30
C ASP A 163 4.48 5.83 27.59
N ARG A 164 5.29 6.84 27.92
CA ARG A 164 5.29 8.14 27.22
C ARG A 164 5.73 8.00 25.77
N ASP A 165 6.81 7.26 25.51
CA ASP A 165 7.34 7.05 24.17
C ASP A 165 6.28 6.37 23.29
N PHE A 166 5.57 5.36 23.80
CA PHE A 166 4.48 4.70 23.06
C PHE A 166 3.24 5.56 22.83
N THR A 167 2.91 6.42 23.79
CA THR A 167 1.81 7.39 23.59
C THR A 167 2.17 8.35 22.47
N THR A 168 3.39 8.90 22.52
CA THR A 168 3.93 9.77 21.48
C THR A 168 3.96 9.07 20.12
N GLU A 169 4.32 7.78 20.08
CA GLU A 169 4.37 7.02 18.84
C GLU A 169 2.98 6.83 18.21
N LEU A 170 1.94 6.62 19.03
CA LEU A 170 0.56 6.54 18.55
C LEU A 170 0.03 7.89 18.09
N ASP A 171 0.31 8.96 18.85
CA ASP A 171 -0.10 10.32 18.47
C ASP A 171 0.58 10.72 17.14
N ASN A 172 1.88 10.48 17.01
CA ASN A 172 2.62 10.71 15.76
C ASN A 172 2.06 9.88 14.61
N LEU A 173 1.68 8.61 14.86
CA LEU A 173 1.12 7.76 13.82
C LEU A 173 -0.23 8.30 13.33
N GLU A 174 -1.10 8.76 14.23
CA GLU A 174 -2.37 9.41 13.85
C GLU A 174 -2.11 10.68 13.03
N ASP A 175 -1.22 11.55 13.50
CA ASP A 175 -0.86 12.78 12.80
C ASP A 175 -0.24 12.50 11.41
N GLU A 176 0.63 11.48 11.32
CA GLU A 176 1.22 11.04 10.05
C GLU A 176 0.15 10.50 9.10
N VAL A 177 -0.83 9.74 9.60
CA VAL A 177 -1.95 9.25 8.79
C VAL A 177 -2.83 10.40 8.31
N GLU A 178 -3.12 11.39 9.14
CA GLU A 178 -3.93 12.56 8.78
C GLU A 178 -3.26 13.44 7.72
N ASN A 179 -1.93 13.57 7.77
CA ASN A 179 -1.18 14.45 6.87
C ASN A 179 -0.56 13.74 5.67
N CYS A 180 -0.68 12.41 5.58
CA CYS A 180 -0.13 11.64 4.48
C CYS A 180 -0.82 11.95 3.16
N ASP A 181 -0.03 12.26 2.14
CA ASP A 181 -0.49 12.49 0.76
C ASP A 181 0.02 11.46 -0.23
N ARG A 182 0.69 10.40 0.22
CA ARG A 182 1.24 9.34 -0.64
C ARG A 182 0.69 7.97 -0.28
N LEU A 183 0.16 7.28 -1.29
CA LEU A 183 -0.36 5.92 -1.11
C LEU A 183 0.72 4.91 -0.68
N SER A 184 1.98 5.11 -1.09
CA SER A 184 3.11 4.29 -0.62
C SER A 184 3.34 4.42 0.87
N ASP A 185 3.20 5.64 1.39
CA ASP A 185 3.54 5.98 2.76
C ASP A 185 2.42 5.51 3.69
N LEU A 186 1.15 5.61 3.24
CA LEU A 186 0.00 4.98 3.93
C LEU A 186 0.22 3.48 4.19
N LYS A 187 0.83 2.74 3.26
CA LYS A 187 1.14 1.31 3.47
C LYS A 187 2.19 1.09 4.56
N LEU A 188 3.23 1.91 4.61
CA LEU A 188 4.23 1.84 5.67
C LEU A 188 3.62 2.16 7.04
N LEU A 189 2.72 3.15 7.08
CA LEU A 189 1.95 3.48 8.29
C LEU A 189 1.01 2.34 8.70
N HIS A 190 0.42 1.62 7.74
CA HIS A 190 -0.38 0.42 8.02
C HIS A 190 0.47 -0.68 8.68
N GLU A 191 1.64 -0.99 8.14
CA GLU A 191 2.57 -1.98 8.72
C GLU A 191 2.97 -1.59 10.15
N LYS A 192 3.23 -0.30 10.38
CA LYS A 192 3.51 0.25 11.71
C LYS A 192 2.31 0.10 12.65
N ALA A 193 1.09 0.38 12.20
CA ALA A 193 -0.12 0.20 12.99
C ALA A 193 -0.35 -1.26 13.37
N VAL A 194 -0.13 -2.21 12.44
CA VAL A 194 -0.19 -3.65 12.69
C VAL A 194 0.81 -4.08 13.76
N TYR A 195 2.07 -3.62 13.65
CA TYR A 195 3.10 -3.91 14.65
C TYR A 195 2.71 -3.39 16.05
N LEU A 196 2.23 -2.14 16.12
CA LEU A 196 1.80 -1.53 17.38
C LEU A 196 0.59 -2.27 17.99
N GLU A 197 -0.38 -2.70 17.17
CA GLU A 197 -1.52 -3.50 17.61
C GLU A 197 -1.11 -4.86 18.22
N GLU A 198 -0.04 -5.48 17.69
CA GLU A 198 0.46 -6.77 18.17
C GLU A 198 1.14 -6.64 19.54
N ILE A 199 1.94 -5.58 19.76
CA ILE A 199 2.69 -5.39 21.01
C ILE A 199 1.86 -4.79 22.15
N PHE A 200 0.82 -4.02 21.82
CA PHE A 200 -0.05 -3.37 22.81
C PHE A 200 -1.16 -4.28 23.32
N SER A 201 -1.73 -3.94 24.48
CA SER A 201 -2.98 -4.52 24.98
C SER A 201 -3.94 -3.43 25.46
N GLY A 202 -5.21 -3.77 25.70
CA GLY A 202 -6.21 -2.81 26.18
C GLY A 202 -6.43 -1.61 25.24
N ALA A 203 -6.46 -0.40 25.80
CA ALA A 203 -6.84 0.81 25.08
C ALA A 203 -5.92 1.17 23.90
N ARG A 204 -4.59 1.08 24.05
CA ARG A 204 -3.67 1.33 22.92
C ARG A 204 -3.80 0.31 21.80
N LYS A 205 -4.08 -0.96 22.13
CA LYS A 205 -4.37 -1.97 21.11
C LYS A 205 -5.61 -1.57 20.31
N THR A 206 -6.68 -1.16 21.00
CA THR A 206 -7.88 -0.65 20.34
C THR A 206 -7.56 0.57 19.48
N ARG A 207 -6.79 1.53 19.99
CA ARG A 207 -6.38 2.74 19.24
C ARG A 207 -5.58 2.37 17.98
N ALA A 208 -4.54 1.55 18.09
CA ALA A 208 -3.76 1.05 16.95
C ALA A 208 -4.65 0.30 15.94
N SER A 209 -5.61 -0.50 16.41
CA SER A 209 -6.58 -1.20 15.56
C SER A 209 -7.49 -0.23 14.80
N LEU A 210 -7.95 0.84 15.46
CA LEU A 210 -8.76 1.88 14.81
C LEU A 210 -7.95 2.62 13.73
N ILE A 211 -6.72 3.03 14.03
CA ILE A 211 -5.81 3.65 13.05
C ILE A 211 -5.58 2.73 11.87
N LYS A 212 -5.28 1.45 12.13
CA LYS A 212 -5.10 0.44 11.08
C LYS A 212 -6.33 0.36 10.17
N THR A 213 -7.52 0.26 10.76
CA THR A 213 -8.79 0.20 9.99
C THR A 213 -9.06 1.50 9.23
N GLU A 214 -8.72 2.66 9.78
CA GLU A 214 -8.81 3.94 9.06
C GLU A 214 -7.91 3.94 7.81
N ILE A 215 -6.65 3.51 7.96
CA ILE A 215 -5.72 3.40 6.82
C ILE A 215 -6.25 2.42 5.77
N GLU A 216 -6.77 1.26 6.19
CA GLU A 216 -7.39 0.27 5.28
C GLU A 216 -8.53 0.90 4.47
N GLN A 217 -9.41 1.65 5.13
CA GLN A 217 -10.51 2.36 4.47
C GLN A 217 -10.01 3.43 3.50
N LEU A 218 -8.99 4.21 3.89
CA LEU A 218 -8.38 5.22 3.01
C LEU A 218 -7.81 4.56 1.75
N ILE A 219 -7.07 3.45 1.89
CA ILE A 219 -6.47 2.70 0.77
C ILE A 219 -7.56 2.13 -0.14
N GLU A 220 -8.63 1.54 0.41
CA GLU A 220 -9.75 0.99 -0.37
C GLU A 220 -10.55 2.07 -1.12
N ALA A 221 -10.61 3.28 -0.56
CA ALA A 221 -11.32 4.40 -1.16
C ALA A 221 -10.55 5.07 -2.31
N VAL A 222 -9.27 4.74 -2.52
CA VAL A 222 -8.44 5.40 -3.54
C VAL A 222 -8.99 5.21 -4.94
N LYS A 223 -9.26 6.32 -5.63
CA LYS A 223 -9.77 6.34 -7.02
C LYS A 223 -9.18 7.49 -7.83
N PHE A 224 -9.23 7.35 -9.14
CA PHE A 224 -8.97 8.46 -10.05
C PHE A 224 -10.20 9.37 -10.16
N GLU A 225 -9.97 10.68 -10.15
CA GLU A 225 -10.92 11.71 -10.53
C GLU A 225 -10.45 12.36 -11.84
N ILE A 226 -11.39 12.61 -12.75
CA ILE A 226 -11.12 13.26 -14.02
C ILE A 226 -11.37 14.75 -13.83
N GLN A 227 -10.30 15.56 -13.87
CA GLN A 227 -10.42 17.00 -13.77
C GLN A 227 -10.79 17.62 -15.11
N SER A 228 -10.17 17.15 -16.19
CA SER A 228 -10.48 17.56 -17.57
C SER A 228 -10.13 16.43 -18.54
N HIS A 229 -10.96 16.26 -19.58
CA HIS A 229 -10.69 15.33 -20.67
C HIS A 229 -11.10 15.95 -22.01
N GLU A 230 -10.10 16.42 -22.75
CA GLU A 230 -10.23 16.96 -24.09
C GLU A 230 -9.58 16.01 -25.10
N ARG A 231 -9.92 16.14 -26.39
CA ARG A 231 -9.26 15.34 -27.42
C ARG A 231 -7.75 15.67 -27.44
N GLY A 232 -6.94 14.68 -27.06
CA GLY A 232 -5.49 14.77 -27.02
C GLY A 232 -4.90 15.20 -25.67
N ARG A 233 -5.73 15.50 -24.67
CA ARG A 233 -5.28 15.92 -23.33
C ARG A 233 -6.20 15.41 -22.24
N LEU A 234 -5.63 14.74 -21.24
CA LEU A 234 -6.33 14.26 -20.06
C LEU A 234 -5.63 14.75 -18.80
N ILE A 235 -6.39 15.24 -17.82
CA ILE A 235 -5.88 15.59 -16.49
C ILE A 235 -6.57 14.73 -15.44
N LEU A 236 -5.78 13.96 -14.70
CA LEU A 236 -6.22 13.02 -13.67
C LEU A 236 -5.70 13.42 -12.30
N MET A 237 -6.54 13.26 -11.29
CA MET A 237 -6.15 13.38 -9.88
C MET A 237 -6.38 12.07 -9.16
N LEU A 238 -5.57 11.78 -8.13
CA LEU A 238 -5.78 10.66 -7.24
C LEU A 238 -6.41 11.18 -5.95
N HIS A 239 -7.48 10.56 -5.50
CA HIS A 239 -8.17 10.98 -4.27
C HIS A 239 -8.64 9.78 -3.46
N THR A 240 -8.76 10.01 -2.15
CA THR A 240 -9.49 9.19 -1.18
C THR A 240 -10.83 9.87 -0.87
N THR A 241 -11.55 9.40 0.15
CA THR A 241 -12.80 10.00 0.64
C THR A 241 -12.67 11.45 1.11
N ASP A 242 -11.51 11.84 1.58
CA ASP A 242 -11.27 13.08 2.35
C ASP A 242 -10.20 14.00 1.73
N ARG A 243 -9.31 13.47 0.88
CA ARG A 243 -8.17 14.25 0.37
C ARG A 243 -7.65 13.79 -1.00
N TYR A 244 -6.86 14.67 -1.62
CA TYR A 244 -6.09 14.38 -2.82
C TYR A 244 -4.69 13.88 -2.48
N LEU A 245 -4.30 12.78 -3.13
CA LEU A 245 -3.00 12.13 -3.01
C LEU A 245 -2.07 12.54 -4.17
N MET A 246 -0.77 12.35 -3.97
CA MET A 246 0.23 12.48 -5.01
C MET A 246 0.09 11.37 -6.06
N VAL A 247 0.20 11.76 -7.31
CA VAL A 247 0.17 10.86 -8.47
C VAL A 247 1.58 10.43 -8.89
N ASN A 248 1.68 9.24 -9.48
CA ASN A 248 2.92 8.80 -10.13
C ASN A 248 3.04 9.41 -11.53
N LYS A 249 4.26 9.84 -11.89
CA LYS A 249 4.53 10.43 -13.21
C LYS A 249 4.32 9.43 -14.34
N ASN A 250 4.83 8.21 -14.17
CA ASN A 250 4.89 7.22 -15.23
C ASN A 250 3.67 6.32 -15.15
N ALA A 251 2.64 6.64 -15.93
CA ALA A 251 1.46 5.81 -16.07
C ALA A 251 1.54 4.98 -17.34
N ASP A 252 1.17 3.72 -17.26
CA ASP A 252 1.10 2.85 -18.43
C ASP A 252 -0.09 3.27 -19.30
N PHE A 253 0.20 3.72 -20.51
CA PHE A 253 -0.79 4.15 -21.49
C PHE A 253 -0.96 3.05 -22.55
N THR A 254 -2.16 2.46 -22.62
CA THR A 254 -2.50 1.45 -23.63
C THR A 254 -3.72 1.94 -24.42
N SER A 255 -3.60 2.13 -25.73
CA SER A 255 -4.69 2.60 -26.59
C SER A 255 -4.91 1.71 -27.79
N SER A 256 -6.13 1.73 -28.33
CA SER A 256 -6.46 1.10 -29.61
C SER A 256 -5.94 1.87 -30.83
N CYS A 257 -5.72 3.18 -30.71
CA CYS A 257 -5.40 4.04 -31.86
C CYS A 257 -4.58 5.29 -31.51
N ALA A 258 -4.57 5.74 -30.24
CA ALA A 258 -3.86 6.93 -29.82
C ALA A 258 -2.41 6.61 -29.42
N VAL A 259 -1.52 7.59 -29.59
CA VAL A 259 -0.10 7.47 -29.24
C VAL A 259 0.21 8.45 -28.12
N LEU A 260 0.79 7.96 -27.02
CA LEU A 260 1.24 8.80 -25.92
C LEU A 260 2.34 9.76 -26.40
N GLN A 261 2.20 11.06 -26.13
CA GLN A 261 3.21 12.07 -26.42
C GLN A 261 4.02 12.43 -25.18
N ASP A 262 3.35 12.75 -24.08
CA ASP A 262 4.01 13.24 -22.86
C ASP A 262 3.17 13.02 -21.60
N GLN A 263 3.84 12.96 -20.45
CA GLN A 263 3.24 12.86 -19.11
C GLN A 263 3.91 13.82 -18.14
N LYS A 264 3.12 14.66 -17.49
CA LYS A 264 3.59 15.70 -16.56
C LYS A 264 2.81 15.68 -15.25
N ILE A 265 3.55 15.79 -14.16
CA ILE A 265 2.95 16.08 -12.85
C ILE A 265 2.75 17.59 -12.74
N ILE A 266 1.53 18.00 -12.42
CA ILE A 266 1.14 19.38 -12.15
C ILE A 266 0.53 19.49 -10.74
N GLU A 267 0.11 20.69 -10.33
CA GLU A 267 -0.52 20.96 -9.03
C GLU A 267 0.27 20.39 -7.83
N ASN A 268 1.57 20.69 -7.77
CA ASN A 268 2.48 20.27 -6.69
C ASN A 268 2.52 18.76 -6.42
N GLY A 269 2.25 17.91 -7.42
CA GLY A 269 2.27 16.45 -7.23
C GLY A 269 0.91 15.77 -7.33
N LYS A 270 -0.18 16.53 -7.33
CA LYS A 270 -1.55 15.98 -7.14
C LYS A 270 -2.30 15.66 -8.42
N ALA A 271 -1.84 16.17 -9.55
CA ALA A 271 -2.47 15.96 -10.84
C ALA A 271 -1.47 15.46 -11.89
N LEU A 272 -1.90 14.51 -12.71
CA LEU A 272 -1.18 13.97 -13.84
C LEU A 272 -1.83 14.47 -15.13
N GLU A 273 -1.09 15.27 -15.88
CA GLU A 273 -1.42 15.64 -17.25
C GLU A 273 -0.84 14.61 -18.23
N ILE A 274 -1.70 14.07 -19.09
CA ILE A 274 -1.37 13.10 -20.12
C ILE A 274 -1.73 13.71 -21.47
N ASN A 275 -0.71 13.91 -22.31
CA ASN A 275 -0.88 14.40 -23.68
C ASN A 275 -0.71 13.23 -24.66
N TYR A 276 -1.64 13.10 -25.60
CA TYR A 276 -1.65 12.01 -26.56
C TYR A 276 -2.11 12.47 -27.94
N ASP A 277 -1.57 11.83 -28.97
CA ASP A 277 -1.99 12.01 -30.36
C ASP A 277 -3.21 11.11 -30.63
N ALA A 278 -4.29 11.69 -31.15
CA ALA A 278 -5.53 11.00 -31.48
C ALA A 278 -5.88 11.07 -32.97
N ASP A 279 -4.95 11.44 -33.85
CA ASP A 279 -5.25 11.70 -35.26
C ASP A 279 -5.74 10.45 -36.01
N PHE A 280 -5.24 9.28 -35.64
CA PHE A 280 -5.66 7.99 -36.23
C PHE A 280 -6.82 7.31 -35.48
N CYS A 281 -7.46 8.01 -34.55
CA CYS A 281 -8.61 7.50 -33.81
C CYS A 281 -9.92 7.86 -34.50
N TYR A 282 -10.39 6.95 -35.36
CA TYR A 282 -11.65 7.05 -36.10
C TYR A 282 -12.86 6.60 -35.26
N SER A 283 -14.02 7.24 -35.45
CA SER A 283 -15.19 7.13 -34.57
C SER A 283 -16.02 5.84 -34.72
N GLU A 284 -15.71 4.98 -35.70
CA GLU A 284 -16.50 3.77 -35.96
C GLU A 284 -16.38 2.72 -34.84
N ASP A 285 -15.29 2.74 -34.06
CA ASP A 285 -14.97 1.71 -33.05
C ASP A 285 -14.92 2.20 -31.58
N LYS A 286 -15.49 3.37 -31.25
CA LYS A 286 -15.38 3.96 -29.88
C LYS A 286 -13.92 3.98 -29.40
N ALA A 287 -13.10 4.75 -30.09
CA ALA A 287 -11.70 4.98 -29.76
C ALA A 287 -11.50 5.20 -28.24
N SER A 288 -10.63 4.40 -27.64
CA SER A 288 -10.42 4.40 -26.19
C SER A 288 -8.96 4.13 -25.83
N PHE A 289 -8.62 4.48 -24.59
CA PHE A 289 -7.34 4.13 -23.99
C PHE A 289 -7.51 3.82 -22.51
N ARG A 290 -6.56 3.07 -21.98
CA ARG A 290 -6.47 2.69 -20.59
C ARG A 290 -5.23 3.31 -19.97
N ILE A 291 -5.41 3.89 -18.79
CA ILE A 291 -4.31 4.32 -17.92
C ILE A 291 -4.21 3.32 -16.78
N ASN A 292 -3.02 2.77 -16.55
CA ASN A 292 -2.74 2.00 -15.35
C ASN A 292 -1.58 2.64 -14.56
N GLN A 293 -1.67 2.63 -13.23
CA GLN A 293 -0.60 3.04 -12.34
C GLN A 293 -0.45 2.05 -11.20
N ASN A 294 0.80 1.77 -10.84
CA ASN A 294 1.13 0.91 -9.71
C ASN A 294 1.62 1.75 -8.53
N TYR A 295 1.01 1.53 -7.37
CA TYR A 295 1.38 2.11 -6.09
C TYR A 295 1.80 0.99 -5.13
N SER A 296 3.07 0.59 -5.20
CA SER A 296 3.68 -0.42 -4.33
C SER A 296 2.82 -1.69 -4.18
N GLY A 297 2.35 -2.23 -5.30
CA GLY A 297 1.53 -3.46 -5.36
C GLY A 297 0.02 -3.23 -5.51
N THR A 298 -0.47 -1.98 -5.41
CA THR A 298 -1.86 -1.65 -5.77
C THR A 298 -1.89 -1.09 -7.19
N ASN A 299 -2.51 -1.83 -8.11
CA ASN A 299 -2.69 -1.39 -9.48
C ASN A 299 -4.06 -0.70 -9.63
N LEU A 300 -4.03 0.57 -10.02
CA LEU A 300 -5.22 1.35 -10.34
C LEU A 300 -5.29 1.52 -11.84
N GLY A 301 -6.42 1.16 -12.44
CA GLY A 301 -6.63 1.22 -13.88
C GLY A 301 -7.98 1.84 -14.22
N LEU A 302 -8.01 2.74 -15.20
CA LEU A 302 -9.25 3.33 -15.71
C LEU A 302 -9.23 3.40 -17.23
N ASP A 303 -10.38 3.10 -17.83
CA ASP A 303 -10.60 3.17 -19.27
C ASP A 303 -11.30 4.49 -19.63
N PHE A 304 -10.86 5.11 -20.72
CA PHE A 304 -11.31 6.42 -21.18
C PHE A 304 -11.76 6.34 -22.63
N LEU A 305 -12.87 7.01 -22.95
CA LEU A 305 -13.32 7.22 -24.33
C LEU A 305 -12.69 8.49 -24.88
N ILE A 306 -12.05 8.42 -26.04
CA ILE A 306 -11.43 9.59 -26.67
C ILE A 306 -12.54 10.52 -27.19
N PRO A 307 -12.59 11.79 -26.75
CA PRO A 307 -13.58 12.74 -27.24
C PRO A 307 -13.47 12.95 -28.76
N GLU A 308 -14.62 13.15 -29.41
CA GLU A 308 -14.65 13.48 -30.83
C GLU A 308 -14.08 14.90 -31.05
N GLY A 309 -13.29 15.08 -32.11
CA GLY A 309 -12.79 16.39 -32.47
C GLY A 309 -13.90 17.21 -33.12
N GLU A 310 -14.34 18.29 -32.47
CA GLU A 310 -15.43 19.14 -32.97
C GLU A 310 -15.03 19.98 -34.20
N ASN A 311 -13.73 20.04 -34.56
CA ASN A 311 -13.22 20.91 -35.62
C ASN A 311 -12.18 20.26 -36.54
N THR A 312 -12.29 18.94 -36.80
CA THR A 312 -11.41 18.26 -37.76
C THR A 312 -12.17 17.86 -39.02
N ALA A 313 -11.68 18.30 -40.18
CA ALA A 313 -12.17 17.81 -41.46
C ALA A 313 -11.71 16.36 -41.66
N ARG A 314 -12.63 15.45 -42.02
CA ARG A 314 -12.31 14.04 -42.26
C ARG A 314 -12.63 13.68 -43.70
N PHE A 315 -11.62 13.13 -44.37
CA PHE A 315 -11.78 12.59 -45.71
C PHE A 315 -10.89 11.35 -45.89
N THR A 316 -11.18 10.56 -46.92
CA THR A 316 -10.36 9.40 -47.32
C THR A 316 -10.26 9.32 -48.84
N ILE A 317 -9.27 8.57 -49.34
CA ILE A 317 -9.19 8.21 -50.76
C ILE A 317 -10.11 7.01 -50.99
N SER A 318 -11.21 7.23 -51.72
CA SER A 318 -12.31 6.25 -51.83
C SER A 318 -12.11 5.17 -52.90
N GLU A 319 -11.23 5.42 -53.88
CA GLU A 319 -10.85 4.47 -54.92
C GLU A 319 -9.36 4.65 -55.31
N PRO A 320 -8.75 3.73 -56.06
CA PRO A 320 -7.37 3.91 -56.53
C PRO A 320 -7.17 5.22 -57.29
N VAL A 321 -6.09 5.93 -56.96
CA VAL A 321 -5.66 7.15 -57.67
C VAL A 321 -5.33 6.80 -59.12
N ARG A 322 -5.87 7.56 -60.09
CA ARG A 322 -5.68 7.30 -61.51
C ARG A 322 -4.86 8.42 -62.16
N PHE A 323 -3.97 8.05 -63.06
CA PHE A 323 -3.16 8.98 -63.86
C PHE A 323 -3.51 8.80 -65.33
N LYS A 324 -3.77 9.89 -66.04
CA LYS A 324 -4.03 9.86 -67.49
C LYS A 324 -3.31 11.00 -68.18
N ARG A 325 -3.03 10.85 -69.47
CA ARG A 325 -2.57 11.98 -70.30
C ARG A 325 -3.64 13.08 -70.29
N SER A 326 -3.24 14.33 -70.07
CA SER A 326 -4.19 15.43 -70.04
C SER A 326 -4.80 15.64 -71.44
N PRO A 327 -6.13 15.79 -71.54
CA PRO A 327 -6.79 16.03 -72.82
C PRO A 327 -6.54 17.46 -73.34
N ILE A 328 -6.13 18.39 -72.46
CA ILE A 328 -5.91 19.80 -72.80
C ILE A 328 -4.47 20.04 -73.25
N ASN A 329 -3.51 19.49 -72.50
CA ASN A 329 -2.10 19.53 -72.87
C ASN A 329 -1.57 18.09 -72.87
N PRO A 330 -1.31 17.49 -74.05
CA PRO A 330 -0.77 16.13 -74.15
C PRO A 330 0.56 15.95 -73.42
N ASP A 331 1.30 17.02 -73.15
CA ASP A 331 2.55 16.96 -72.41
C ASP A 331 2.34 17.01 -70.88
N ASN A 332 1.10 17.04 -70.40
CA ASN A 332 0.79 17.01 -68.98
C ASN A 332 0.14 15.67 -68.59
N ILE A 333 0.33 15.28 -67.32
CA ILE A 333 -0.36 14.15 -66.72
C ILE A 333 -1.46 14.69 -65.81
N ARG A 334 -2.70 14.28 -66.06
CA ARG A 334 -3.85 14.56 -65.21
C ARG A 334 -3.95 13.53 -64.10
N TRP A 335 -4.03 14.02 -62.88
CA TRP A 335 -4.27 13.23 -61.68
C TRP A 335 -5.77 13.19 -61.37
N TYR A 336 -6.24 12.03 -60.93
CA TYR A 336 -7.61 11.84 -60.46
C TYR A 336 -7.51 11.19 -59.08
N ILE A 337 -7.74 11.99 -58.04
CA ILE A 337 -7.76 11.52 -56.65
C ILE A 337 -9.22 11.53 -56.18
N PRO A 338 -9.88 10.36 -56.09
CA PRO A 338 -11.24 10.26 -55.59
C PRO A 338 -11.22 10.41 -54.06
N ILE A 339 -11.93 11.41 -53.56
CA ILE A 339 -11.95 11.79 -52.14
C ILE A 339 -13.37 11.64 -51.61
N ARG A 340 -13.56 10.89 -50.54
CA ARG A 340 -14.83 10.86 -49.78
C ARG A 340 -14.69 11.70 -48.53
N ILE A 341 -15.60 12.65 -48.33
CA ILE A 341 -15.63 13.58 -47.21
C ILE A 341 -16.75 13.20 -46.26
N PHE A 342 -16.40 13.05 -44.98
CA PHE A 342 -17.31 12.62 -43.92
C PHE A 342 -17.74 13.76 -42.99
N THR A 343 -17.22 14.97 -43.18
CA THR A 343 -17.46 16.14 -42.30
C THR A 343 -18.13 17.29 -43.04
N GLU A 344 -18.90 18.09 -42.31
CA GLU A 344 -19.51 19.36 -42.81
C GLU A 344 -18.62 20.58 -42.53
N ILE A 345 -17.42 20.37 -41.96
CA ILE A 345 -16.45 21.44 -41.71
C ILE A 345 -15.75 21.75 -43.04
N PRO A 346 -15.80 23.02 -43.51
CA PRO A 346 -15.15 23.40 -44.76
C PRO A 346 -13.63 23.37 -44.61
N PHE A 347 -12.94 22.90 -45.65
CA PHE A 347 -11.48 22.89 -45.71
C PHE A 347 -10.97 23.07 -47.14
N THR A 348 -9.74 23.55 -47.28
CA THR A 348 -9.09 23.75 -48.57
C THR A 348 -7.85 22.85 -48.67
N VAL A 349 -7.75 22.08 -49.75
CA VAL A 349 -6.52 21.37 -50.07
C VAL A 349 -5.63 22.35 -50.84
N THR A 350 -4.52 22.73 -50.22
CA THR A 350 -3.57 23.71 -50.78
C THR A 350 -2.40 23.06 -51.52
N LYS A 351 -2.13 21.79 -51.24
CA LYS A 351 -0.96 21.07 -51.74
C LYS A 351 -1.18 19.57 -51.74
N VAL A 352 -0.77 18.91 -52.81
CA VAL A 352 -0.69 17.45 -52.91
C VAL A 352 0.74 17.03 -53.18
N GLU A 353 1.27 16.14 -52.34
CA GLU A 353 2.60 15.59 -52.50
C GLU A 353 2.56 14.06 -52.66
N LEU A 354 3.25 13.55 -53.70
CA LEU A 354 3.53 12.12 -53.81
C LEU A 354 4.99 11.88 -53.44
N ILE A 355 5.18 11.10 -52.39
CA ILE A 355 6.50 10.73 -51.87
C ILE A 355 6.76 9.27 -52.25
N VAL A 356 7.78 9.03 -53.10
CA VAL A 356 8.26 7.67 -53.36
C VAL A 356 9.35 7.35 -52.34
N THR A 357 9.08 6.40 -51.45
CA THR A 357 10.05 6.00 -50.40
C THR A 357 11.17 5.15 -50.97
N HIS A 358 12.30 5.05 -50.25
CA HIS A 358 13.46 4.26 -50.68
C HIS A 358 13.13 2.79 -50.96
N GLU A 359 12.19 2.20 -50.22
CA GLU A 359 11.74 0.82 -50.42
C GLU A 359 11.00 0.66 -51.75
N SER A 360 10.07 1.58 -52.05
CA SER A 360 9.33 1.61 -53.33
C SER A 360 10.23 1.89 -54.54
N ILE A 361 11.32 2.66 -54.36
CA ILE A 361 12.29 2.91 -55.43
C ILE A 361 12.94 1.61 -55.91
N ILE A 362 13.18 0.62 -55.03
CA ILE A 362 13.80 -0.65 -55.43
C ILE A 362 12.91 -1.40 -56.44
N ASP A 363 11.60 -1.41 -56.21
CA ASP A 363 10.64 -2.09 -57.07
C ASP A 363 10.39 -1.33 -58.38
N ILE A 364 10.37 0.00 -58.34
CA ILE A 364 10.07 0.84 -59.52
C ILE A 364 11.34 1.10 -60.36
N ARG A 365 12.56 0.92 -59.82
CA ARG A 365 13.85 1.08 -60.54
C ARG A 365 13.94 0.31 -61.85
N LYS A 366 13.23 -0.82 -61.99
CA LYS A 366 13.19 -1.59 -63.25
C LYS A 366 12.54 -0.84 -64.41
N PHE A 367 11.74 0.18 -64.10
CA PHE A 367 10.94 0.96 -65.05
C PHE A 367 11.42 2.40 -65.20
N ILE A 368 12.42 2.83 -64.43
CA ILE A 368 12.93 4.21 -64.43
C ILE A 368 14.33 4.25 -65.04
N VAL A 369 14.56 5.21 -65.94
CA VAL A 369 15.89 5.51 -66.50
C VAL A 369 16.42 6.80 -65.85
N GLY A 370 17.39 6.71 -64.92
CA GLY A 370 18.06 7.85 -64.27
C GLY A 370 18.50 7.58 -62.82
N GLU A 371 19.56 8.27 -62.35
CA GLU A 371 20.17 8.13 -61.00
C GLU A 371 19.54 9.02 -59.91
N GLU A 372 18.36 9.62 -60.12
CA GLU A 372 17.77 10.50 -59.10
C GLU A 372 17.20 9.68 -57.93
N LYS A 373 17.75 9.90 -56.73
CA LYS A 373 17.52 9.07 -55.53
C LYS A 373 16.25 9.39 -54.75
N GLU A 374 15.56 10.49 -55.04
CA GLU A 374 14.28 10.84 -54.39
C GLU A 374 13.37 11.62 -55.36
N SER A 375 12.27 11.00 -55.77
CA SER A 375 11.26 11.63 -56.63
C SER A 375 10.06 12.05 -55.79
N TYR A 376 9.91 13.36 -55.62
CA TYR A 376 8.76 14.01 -54.98
C TYR A 376 7.95 14.74 -56.03
N PHE A 377 6.66 14.43 -56.14
CA PHE A 377 5.75 15.25 -56.95
C PHE A 377 5.07 16.24 -56.04
N VAL A 378 5.00 17.49 -56.46
CA VAL A 378 4.30 18.56 -55.74
C VAL A 378 3.36 19.24 -56.72
N ALA A 379 2.08 19.27 -56.39
CA ALA A 379 1.11 20.13 -57.05
C ALA A 379 0.57 21.11 -56.01
N GLU A 380 0.72 22.40 -56.28
CA GLU A 380 0.00 23.46 -55.57
C GLU A 380 -1.38 23.56 -56.18
N ILE A 381 -2.40 23.46 -55.34
CA ILE A 381 -3.81 23.48 -55.73
C ILE A 381 -4.58 24.37 -54.74
N GLU A 382 -5.78 24.79 -55.09
CA GLU A 382 -6.64 25.57 -54.20
C GLU A 382 -8.06 25.06 -54.39
N GLU A 383 -8.31 23.84 -53.91
CA GLU A 383 -9.62 23.18 -54.01
C GLU A 383 -10.31 23.24 -52.65
N GLU A 384 -11.45 23.92 -52.59
CA GLU A 384 -12.28 24.03 -51.38
C GLU A 384 -13.35 22.94 -51.37
N PHE A 385 -13.55 22.33 -50.21
CA PHE A 385 -14.61 21.38 -49.94
C PHE A 385 -15.44 21.86 -48.77
N ASP A 386 -16.71 22.13 -49.02
CA ASP A 386 -17.66 22.73 -48.06
C ASP A 386 -18.77 21.76 -47.62
N GLN A 387 -18.84 20.57 -48.21
CA GLN A 387 -19.94 19.62 -48.04
C GLN A 387 -19.46 18.17 -47.91
N LYS A 388 -20.28 17.34 -47.27
CA LYS A 388 -20.11 15.87 -47.24
C LYS A 388 -20.42 15.27 -48.60
N GLY A 389 -19.67 14.25 -48.99
CA GLY A 389 -19.94 13.54 -50.25
C GLY A 389 -18.70 12.91 -50.88
N ASP A 390 -18.91 12.38 -52.08
CA ASP A 390 -17.86 11.84 -52.93
C ASP A 390 -17.45 12.89 -53.97
N PHE A 391 -16.17 13.25 -53.95
CA PHE A 391 -15.55 14.25 -54.81
C PHE A 391 -14.38 13.64 -55.57
N SER A 392 -13.89 14.37 -56.58
CA SER A 392 -12.71 14.00 -57.33
C SER A 392 -11.82 15.22 -57.49
N LEU A 393 -10.67 15.19 -56.83
CA LEU A 393 -9.64 16.20 -56.99
C LEU A 393 -8.87 15.92 -58.29
N GLN A 394 -8.85 16.90 -59.19
CA GLN A 394 -8.26 16.78 -60.52
C GLN A 394 -7.35 17.96 -60.85
N PHE A 395 -6.12 17.67 -61.21
CA PHE A 395 -5.14 18.68 -61.60
C PHE A 395 -4.15 18.13 -62.63
N ASP A 396 -3.59 19.03 -63.44
CA ASP A 396 -2.63 18.71 -64.49
C ASP A 396 -1.20 19.03 -64.02
N VAL A 397 -0.31 18.04 -64.07
CA VAL A 397 1.11 18.19 -63.73
C VAL A 397 1.94 18.21 -65.02
N PRO A 398 2.77 19.25 -65.27
CA PRO A 398 3.63 19.30 -66.45
C PRO A 398 4.69 18.19 -66.47
N SER A 399 4.87 17.51 -67.61
CA SER A 399 5.86 16.42 -67.72
C SER A 399 7.33 16.87 -67.69
N GLY A 400 7.61 18.17 -67.85
CA GLY A 400 8.96 18.67 -68.13
C GLY A 400 9.60 19.58 -67.08
N GLN A 401 8.91 19.99 -66.01
CA GLN A 401 9.44 21.06 -65.14
C GLN A 401 10.36 20.61 -64.01
N ASN A 402 10.44 19.32 -63.70
CA ASN A 402 11.40 18.78 -62.74
C ASN A 402 11.65 17.33 -63.16
N GLY A 403 12.89 16.82 -63.10
CA GLY A 403 13.24 15.40 -63.43
C GLY A 403 12.34 14.33 -62.77
N LYS A 404 11.49 14.76 -61.85
CA LYS A 404 10.45 14.08 -61.10
C LYS A 404 9.20 13.72 -61.91
N ALA A 405 8.77 14.47 -62.94
CA ALA A 405 7.60 14.11 -63.76
C ALA A 405 7.85 12.97 -64.78
N THR A 406 9.13 12.64 -64.98
CA THR A 406 9.60 11.59 -65.88
C THR A 406 9.11 10.21 -65.44
N LEU A 407 9.01 9.93 -64.15
CA LEU A 407 8.70 8.60 -63.62
C LEU A 407 7.26 8.14 -63.94
N ILE A 408 6.26 9.00 -63.71
CA ILE A 408 4.87 8.66 -64.06
C ILE A 408 4.69 8.66 -65.58
N SER A 409 5.38 9.54 -66.32
CA SER A 409 5.35 9.51 -67.78
C SER A 409 5.96 8.22 -68.36
N GLN A 410 7.06 7.74 -67.77
CA GLN A 410 7.71 6.48 -68.11
C GLN A 410 6.79 5.30 -67.79
N LEU A 411 6.17 5.27 -66.61
CA LEU A 411 5.23 4.22 -66.23
C LEU A 411 3.99 4.20 -67.14
N ILE A 412 3.36 5.35 -67.44
CA ILE A 412 2.22 5.40 -68.35
C ILE A 412 2.60 4.91 -69.75
N ASN A 413 3.80 5.25 -70.25
CA ASN A 413 4.29 4.79 -71.55
C ASN A 413 4.65 3.29 -71.60
N ILE A 414 4.79 2.62 -70.44
CA ILE A 414 5.08 1.17 -70.36
C ILE A 414 3.79 0.34 -70.33
N PHE A 415 2.69 0.91 -69.83
CA PHE A 415 1.41 0.22 -69.63
C PHE A 415 0.30 0.60 -70.63
N VAL A 416 0.61 1.45 -71.62
CA VAL A 416 -0.19 1.70 -72.83
C VAL A 416 0.49 1.02 -73.99
#